data_AF-A0A956B2D1-F1
#
_entry.id   AF-A0A956B2D1-F1
#
_cell.length_a   1.000
_cell.length_b   1.000
_cell.length_c   1.000
_cell.angle_alpha   90.00
_cell.angle_beta   90.00
_cell.angle_gamma   90.00
#
_symmetry.space_group_name_H-M   'P 1'
#
loop_
_entity.id
_entity.type
_entity.pdbx_description
1 polymer ?
#
loop_
_entity_poly.entity_id
_entity_poly.type
_entity_poly.pdbx_seq_one_letter_code
_entity_poly.pdbx_strand_id
1 'polypeptide(L)'
;MMTLVLVRHGEAEGAGFGGDEHRALTEEGRRYVRTVGGLLAGAMEPVDALITSPLVRAVQTAEILAGALGLDEVVARPEVAFPARLEQLWQVVDEVPAHVRGLMMVGHEPTLGVFASWLAEAAATIPFRTGTALTLAVDRRTRAARVLHVITGRPATLTRAGA
;
A
#
# COMPACT_ATOMS: atom_id res chain seq x y z
N MET A 1 4.16 -18.44 -6.24
CA MET A 1 3.30 -17.24 -6.19
C MET A 1 3.42 -16.62 -4.83
N MET A 2 3.44 -15.30 -4.77
CA MET A 2 3.54 -14.49 -3.57
C MET A 2 2.37 -13.49 -3.54
N THR A 3 1.83 -13.21 -2.36
CA THR A 3 0.84 -12.16 -2.16
C THR A 3 1.56 -10.82 -2.00
N LEU A 4 1.26 -9.85 -2.87
CA LEU A 4 1.77 -8.49 -2.76
C LEU A 4 0.62 -7.54 -2.49
N VAL A 5 0.67 -6.82 -1.37
CA VAL A 5 -0.35 -5.85 -0.95
C VAL A 5 0.24 -4.46 -1.06
N LEU A 6 -0.17 -3.70 -2.06
CA LEU A 6 0.26 -2.31 -2.24
C LEU A 6 -0.75 -1.40 -1.56
N VAL A 7 -0.29 -0.56 -0.63
CA VAL A 7 -1.14 0.35 0.13
C VAL A 7 -0.67 1.78 -0.09
N ARG A 8 -1.54 2.63 -0.63
CA ARG A 8 -1.29 4.07 -0.60
C ARG A 8 -1.55 4.55 0.82
N HIS A 9 -0.63 5.35 1.36
CA HIS A 9 -0.77 5.97 2.69
C HIS A 9 -2.17 6.58 2.92
N GLY A 10 -2.62 6.58 4.17
CA GLY A 10 -3.86 7.22 4.59
C GLY A 10 -3.87 8.73 4.33
N GLU A 11 -5.04 9.34 4.43
CA GLU A 11 -5.15 10.80 4.28
C GLU A 11 -4.27 11.52 5.30
N ALA A 12 -3.51 12.51 4.82
CA ALA A 12 -2.52 13.24 5.61
C ALA A 12 -2.83 14.73 5.63
N GLU A 13 -2.43 15.39 6.72
CA GLU A 13 -2.56 16.83 6.93
C GLU A 13 -1.91 17.63 5.78
N GLY A 14 -2.25 18.91 5.68
CA GLY A 14 -1.56 19.83 4.76
C GLY A 14 -0.08 19.98 5.14
N ALA A 15 0.76 20.36 4.18
CA ALA A 15 2.15 20.71 4.49
C ALA A 15 2.17 21.98 5.35
N GLY A 16 2.42 21.82 6.65
CA GLY A 16 2.68 22.94 7.56
C GLY A 16 4.11 23.43 7.44
N PHE A 17 4.57 24.22 8.42
CA PHE A 17 5.95 24.72 8.48
C PHE A 17 7.01 23.62 8.54
N GLY A 18 6.63 22.40 8.91
CA GLY A 18 7.51 21.24 8.96
C GLY A 18 7.79 20.57 7.62
N GLY A 19 7.22 21.02 6.48
CA GLY A 19 7.49 20.39 5.17
C GLY A 19 6.68 19.11 4.89
N ASP A 20 6.86 18.51 3.71
CA ASP A 20 6.05 17.37 3.26
C ASP A 20 6.36 16.07 4.01
N GLU A 21 7.63 15.84 4.38
CA GLU A 21 8.05 14.60 5.04
C GLU A 21 7.40 14.39 6.41
N HIS A 22 7.06 15.49 7.09
CA HIS A 22 6.54 15.52 8.45
C HIS A 22 5.00 15.49 8.54
N ARG A 23 4.31 15.45 7.39
CA ARG A 23 2.84 15.40 7.36
C ARG A 23 2.34 14.12 8.03
N ALA A 24 1.61 14.28 9.13
CA ALA A 24 0.95 13.17 9.81
C ALA A 24 -0.36 12.80 9.13
N LEU A 25 -0.87 11.60 9.43
CA LEU A 25 -2.24 11.24 9.06
C LEU A 25 -3.24 12.18 9.74
N THR A 26 -4.34 12.50 9.05
CA THR A 26 -5.51 13.11 9.69
C THR A 26 -6.24 12.05 10.53
N GLU A 27 -7.11 12.47 11.46
CA GLU A 27 -7.91 11.49 12.23
C GLU A 27 -8.85 10.68 11.32
N GLU A 28 -9.39 11.32 10.28
CA GLU A 28 -10.17 10.64 9.25
C GLU A 28 -9.32 9.63 8.46
N GLY A 29 -8.09 10.01 8.09
CA GLY A 29 -7.12 9.10 7.47
C GLY A 29 -6.83 7.88 8.32
N ARG A 30 -6.58 8.07 9.64
CA ARG A 30 -6.39 6.97 10.59
C ARG A 30 -7.62 6.05 10.65
N ARG A 31 -8.82 6.63 10.74
CA ARG A 31 -10.09 5.86 10.75
C ARG A 31 -10.22 4.98 9.51
N TYR A 32 -9.97 5.52 8.32
CA TYR A 32 -10.08 4.75 7.09
C TYR A 32 -9.02 3.65 6.98
N VAL A 33 -7.77 3.91 7.41
CA VAL A 33 -6.73 2.88 7.46
C VAL A 33 -7.10 1.77 8.45
N ARG A 34 -7.67 2.09 9.62
CA ARG A 34 -8.18 1.07 10.56
C ARG A 34 -9.27 0.19 9.94
N THR A 35 -10.20 0.79 9.20
CA THR A 35 -11.22 0.03 8.44
C THR A 35 -10.58 -0.91 7.43
N VAL A 36 -9.58 -0.43 6.66
CA VAL A 36 -8.84 -1.29 5.73
C VAL A 36 -8.14 -2.43 6.48
N GLY A 37 -7.46 -2.15 7.58
CA GLY A 37 -6.80 -3.18 8.40
C GLY A 37 -7.74 -4.29 8.84
N GLY A 38 -8.93 -3.93 9.36
CA GLY A 38 -9.95 -4.91 9.74
C GLY A 38 -10.48 -5.76 8.57
N LEU A 39 -10.66 -5.15 7.40
CA LEU A 39 -11.05 -5.87 6.19
C LEU A 39 -9.96 -6.82 5.71
N LEU A 40 -8.69 -6.38 5.73
CA LEU A 40 -7.55 -7.20 5.33
C LEU A 40 -7.37 -8.41 6.27
N ALA A 41 -7.53 -8.21 7.58
CA ALA A 41 -7.44 -9.28 8.58
C ALA A 41 -8.51 -10.38 8.37
N GLY A 42 -9.69 -10.01 7.87
CA GLY A 42 -10.79 -10.95 7.62
C GLY A 42 -10.82 -11.59 6.24
N ALA A 43 -10.09 -11.04 5.26
CA ALA A 43 -10.30 -11.36 3.83
C ALA A 43 -9.08 -11.88 3.08
N MET A 44 -7.88 -11.93 3.67
CA MET A 44 -6.65 -12.18 2.90
C MET A 44 -5.84 -13.39 3.33
N GLU A 45 -5.12 -13.93 2.34
CA GLU A 45 -3.92 -14.76 2.48
C GLU A 45 -2.91 -14.08 3.43
N PRO A 46 -2.08 -14.85 4.16
CA PRO A 46 -1.20 -14.32 5.19
C PRO A 46 -0.22 -13.28 4.64
N VAL A 47 -0.20 -12.10 5.26
CA VAL A 47 0.89 -11.12 5.16
C VAL A 47 1.85 -11.39 6.30
N ASP A 48 3.12 -11.62 5.99
CA ASP A 48 4.16 -11.95 6.95
C ASP A 48 5.34 -10.97 6.93
N ALA A 49 5.35 -10.01 5.99
CA ALA A 49 6.29 -8.89 5.98
C ALA A 49 5.60 -7.56 5.64
N LEU A 50 6.01 -6.48 6.30
CA LEU A 50 5.52 -5.12 6.02
C LEU A 50 6.69 -4.15 5.85
N ILE A 51 6.77 -3.56 4.65
CA ILE A 51 7.74 -2.55 4.29
C ILE A 51 7.03 -1.23 4.00
N THR A 52 7.59 -0.11 4.45
CA THR A 52 6.96 1.21 4.29
C THR A 52 7.96 2.25 3.81
N SER A 53 7.45 3.29 3.16
CA SER A 53 8.17 4.55 2.98
C SER A 53 8.56 5.16 4.34
N PRO A 54 9.72 5.83 4.45
CA PRO A 54 10.13 6.51 5.68
C PRO A 54 9.32 7.78 6.00
N LEU A 55 8.42 8.24 5.12
CA LEU A 55 7.63 9.45 5.38
C LEU A 55 6.58 9.18 6.47
N VAL A 56 6.35 10.16 7.35
CA VAL A 56 5.54 10.00 8.58
C VAL A 56 4.17 9.40 8.31
N ARG A 57 3.43 9.92 7.32
CA ARG A 57 2.11 9.39 6.92
C ARG A 57 2.12 7.92 6.51
N ALA A 58 3.20 7.45 5.87
CA ALA A 58 3.32 6.07 5.43
C ALA A 58 3.68 5.15 6.60
N VAL A 59 4.60 5.57 7.48
CA VAL A 59 4.92 4.84 8.72
C VAL A 59 3.67 4.70 9.61
N GLN A 60 2.94 5.79 9.86
CA GLN A 60 1.71 5.72 10.65
C GLN A 60 0.64 4.83 10.02
N THR A 61 0.56 4.80 8.68
CA THR A 61 -0.35 3.88 7.98
C THR A 61 0.07 2.43 8.21
N ALA A 62 1.37 2.15 8.07
CA ALA A 62 1.96 0.84 8.28
C ALA A 62 1.76 0.32 9.71
N GLU A 63 1.99 1.16 10.72
CA GLU A 63 1.80 0.79 12.13
C GLU A 63 0.35 0.41 12.45
N ILE A 64 -0.63 1.15 11.92
CA ILE A 64 -2.06 0.81 12.09
C ILE A 64 -2.37 -0.54 11.45
N LEU A 65 -1.83 -0.81 10.26
CA LEU A 65 -2.07 -2.07 9.55
C LEU A 65 -1.35 -3.25 10.22
N ALA A 66 -0.12 -3.05 10.69
CA ALA A 66 0.63 -4.04 11.45
C ALA A 66 -0.16 -4.47 12.70
N GLY A 67 -0.68 -3.51 13.47
CA GLY A 67 -1.50 -3.78 14.65
C GLY A 67 -2.79 -4.54 14.32
N ALA A 68 -3.43 -4.25 13.18
CA ALA A 68 -4.64 -4.97 12.75
C ALA A 68 -4.36 -6.42 12.27
N LEU A 69 -3.17 -6.65 11.72
CA LEU A 69 -2.75 -7.94 11.16
C LEU A 69 -1.93 -8.80 12.14
N GLY A 70 -1.58 -8.26 13.32
CA GLY A 70 -0.73 -8.95 14.28
C GLY A 70 0.72 -9.10 13.82
N LEU A 71 1.23 -8.12 13.06
CA LEU A 71 2.62 -8.08 12.63
C LEU A 71 3.46 -7.30 13.64
N ASP A 72 4.59 -7.87 14.05
CA ASP A 72 5.48 -7.28 15.06
C ASP A 72 6.47 -6.28 14.48
N GLU A 73 6.74 -6.34 13.17
CA GLU A 73 7.79 -5.55 12.52
C GLU A 73 7.26 -4.70 11.35
N VAL A 74 7.67 -3.44 11.33
CA VAL A 74 7.49 -2.50 10.22
C VAL A 74 8.86 -1.99 9.80
N VAL A 75 9.27 -2.31 8.57
CA VAL A 75 10.60 -1.93 8.06
C VAL A 75 10.47 -0.71 7.15
N ALA A 76 11.08 0.41 7.53
CA ALA A 76 11.14 1.60 6.69
C ALA A 76 12.28 1.49 5.67
N ARG A 77 11.96 1.69 4.39
CA ARG A 77 12.91 1.58 3.27
C ARG A 77 12.84 2.78 2.32
N PRO A 78 13.96 3.48 2.02
CA PRO A 78 13.98 4.59 1.07
C PRO A 78 13.48 4.22 -0.33
N GLU A 79 13.57 2.95 -0.72
CA GLU A 79 13.12 2.45 -2.02
C GLU A 79 11.60 2.53 -2.22
N VAL A 80 10.84 2.64 -1.13
CA VAL A 80 9.37 2.82 -1.15
C VAL A 80 8.99 4.30 -0.97
N ALA A 81 9.97 5.18 -0.79
CA ALA A 81 9.73 6.62 -0.60
C ALA A 81 9.20 7.31 -1.86
N PHE A 82 8.73 8.55 -1.70
CA PHE A 82 8.41 9.41 -2.83
C PHE A 82 9.59 10.36 -3.13
N PRO A 83 9.99 10.53 -4.40
CA PRO A 83 9.62 9.74 -5.58
C PRO A 83 10.43 8.43 -5.69
N ALA A 84 9.77 7.29 -5.84
CA ALA A 84 10.41 6.00 -6.15
C ALA A 84 10.27 5.65 -7.63
N ARG A 85 11.23 4.89 -8.15
CA ARG A 85 11.19 4.25 -9.46
C ARG A 85 10.67 2.80 -9.36
N LEU A 86 10.18 2.26 -10.47
CA LEU A 86 9.63 0.89 -10.50
C LEU A 86 10.67 -0.15 -10.12
N GLU A 87 11.92 0.05 -10.53
CA GLU A 87 13.02 -0.86 -10.23
C GLU A 87 13.34 -0.89 -8.73
N GLN A 88 13.15 0.23 -8.02
CA GLN A 88 13.35 0.30 -6.57
C GLN A 88 12.24 -0.46 -5.84
N LEU A 89 10.98 -0.33 -6.28
CA LEU A 89 9.89 -1.13 -5.73
C LEU A 89 10.08 -2.62 -6.03
N TRP A 90 10.52 -2.97 -7.24
CA TRP A 90 10.84 -4.36 -7.58
C TRP A 90 12.00 -4.91 -6.74
N GLN A 91 13.05 -4.12 -6.51
CA GLN A 91 14.18 -4.50 -5.66
C GLN A 91 13.71 -4.91 -4.27
N VAL A 92 12.75 -4.18 -3.67
CA VAL A 92 12.14 -4.56 -2.38
C VAL A 92 11.45 -5.92 -2.47
N VAL A 93 10.67 -6.16 -3.53
CA VAL A 93 9.99 -7.45 -3.76
C VAL A 93 10.99 -8.59 -3.99
N ASP A 94 12.14 -8.31 -4.61
CA ASP A 94 13.15 -9.31 -4.96
C ASP A 94 14.10 -9.63 -3.79
N GLU A 95 14.31 -8.70 -2.87
CA GLU A 95 15.20 -8.88 -1.72
C GLU A 95 14.51 -9.53 -0.51
N VAL A 96 13.18 -9.56 -0.44
CA VAL A 96 12.50 -10.25 0.66
C VAL A 96 12.81 -11.75 0.62
N PRO A 97 13.05 -12.39 1.78
CA PRO A 97 13.39 -13.81 1.85
C PRO A 97 12.39 -14.70 1.11
N ALA A 98 12.87 -15.81 0.53
CA ALA A 98 12.02 -16.71 -0.26
C ALA A 98 10.88 -17.37 0.53
N HIS A 99 10.97 -17.39 1.86
CA HIS A 99 9.92 -17.90 2.74
C HIS A 99 8.77 -16.91 2.99
N VAL A 100 8.95 -15.62 2.68
CA VAL A 100 7.90 -14.60 2.80
C VAL A 100 6.83 -14.89 1.75
N ARG A 101 5.63 -15.22 2.21
CA ARG A 101 4.49 -15.55 1.34
C ARG A 101 3.62 -14.34 1.04
N GLY A 102 3.64 -13.33 1.91
CA GLY A 102 2.85 -12.11 1.76
C GLY A 102 3.61 -10.86 2.17
N LEU A 103 3.91 -9.99 1.21
CA LEU A 103 4.51 -8.68 1.46
C LEU A 103 3.47 -7.58 1.34
N MET A 104 3.38 -6.75 2.37
CA MET A 104 2.71 -5.47 2.30
C MET A 104 3.72 -4.35 2.08
N MET A 105 3.45 -3.46 1.13
CA MET A 105 4.22 -2.26 0.87
C MET A 105 3.35 -1.02 1.02
N VAL A 106 3.72 -0.11 1.92
CA VAL A 106 3.02 1.15 2.14
C VAL A 106 3.80 2.31 1.52
N GLY A 107 3.20 3.00 0.55
CA GLY A 107 3.88 4.01 -0.26
C GLY A 107 2.95 5.09 -0.83
N HIS A 108 3.31 5.62 -1.99
CA HIS A 108 2.75 6.86 -2.54
C HIS A 108 2.32 6.71 -4.00
N GLU A 109 1.32 7.51 -4.37
CA GLU A 109 0.96 7.72 -5.78
C GLU A 109 1.87 8.78 -6.41
N PRO A 110 2.06 8.73 -7.75
CA PRO A 110 1.49 7.74 -8.68
C PRO A 110 2.30 6.44 -8.78
N THR A 111 3.45 6.34 -8.11
CA THR A 111 4.39 5.23 -8.32
C THR A 111 3.77 3.87 -8.05
N LEU A 112 3.00 3.72 -6.97
CA LEU A 112 2.34 2.45 -6.66
C LEU A 112 1.39 2.01 -7.77
N GLY A 113 0.52 2.91 -8.26
CA GLY A 113 -0.44 2.59 -9.31
C GLY A 113 0.23 2.21 -10.63
N VAL A 114 1.32 2.90 -10.99
CA VAL A 114 2.14 2.56 -12.16
C VAL A 114 2.81 1.19 -11.97
N PHE A 115 3.34 0.90 -10.79
CA PHE A 115 3.98 -0.38 -10.49
C PHE A 115 2.99 -1.55 -10.57
N ALA A 116 1.80 -1.39 -10.00
CA ALA A 116 0.73 -2.38 -10.10
C ALA A 116 0.34 -2.67 -11.55
N SER A 117 0.16 -1.63 -12.36
CA SER A 117 -0.18 -1.77 -13.77
C SER A 117 0.92 -2.43 -14.58
N TRP A 118 2.19 -2.10 -14.29
CA TRP A 118 3.33 -2.73 -14.93
C TRP A 118 3.40 -4.23 -14.64
N LEU A 119 3.24 -4.63 -13.38
CA LEU A 119 3.23 -6.04 -12.98
C LEU A 119 2.05 -6.82 -13.58
N ALA A 120 0.88 -6.18 -13.69
CA ALA A 120 -0.34 -6.79 -14.19
C ALA A 120 -0.49 -6.71 -15.73
N GLU A 121 0.50 -6.15 -16.43
CA GLU A 121 0.42 -5.85 -17.87
C GLU A 121 -0.87 -5.12 -18.27
N ALA A 122 -1.34 -4.23 -17.39
CA ALA A 122 -2.62 -3.55 -17.57
C ALA A 122 -2.53 -2.49 -18.67
N ALA A 123 -3.56 -2.40 -19.52
CA ALA A 123 -3.65 -1.41 -20.58
C ALA A 123 -3.72 0.05 -20.09
N ALA A 124 -4.06 0.26 -18.80
CA ALA A 124 -4.13 1.56 -18.17
C ALA A 124 -3.62 1.52 -16.72
N THR A 125 -3.23 2.68 -16.20
CA THR A 125 -2.81 2.85 -14.80
C THR A 125 -3.97 2.54 -13.85
N ILE A 126 -3.70 1.79 -12.78
CA ILE A 126 -4.64 1.51 -11.70
C ILE A 126 -4.38 2.53 -10.57
N PRO A 127 -5.13 3.64 -10.47
CA PRO A 127 -4.88 4.65 -9.46
C PRO A 127 -5.35 4.21 -8.07
N PHE A 128 -4.65 4.68 -7.04
CA PHE A 128 -5.04 4.44 -5.65
C PHE A 128 -5.53 5.71 -4.97
N ARG A 129 -6.67 5.64 -4.29
CA ARG A 129 -7.04 6.69 -3.32
C ARG A 129 -6.24 6.48 -2.03
N THR A 130 -6.09 7.53 -1.24
CA THR A 130 -5.41 7.42 0.08
C THR A 130 -6.14 6.41 0.96
N GLY A 131 -5.40 5.51 1.62
CA GLY A 131 -5.99 4.43 2.41
C GLY A 131 -6.69 3.36 1.55
N THR A 132 -6.21 3.12 0.33
CA THR A 132 -6.59 1.99 -0.51
C THR A 132 -5.48 0.93 -0.49
N ALA A 133 -5.87 -0.34 -0.36
CA ALA A 133 -5.02 -1.51 -0.52
C ALA A 133 -5.39 -2.26 -1.82
N LEU A 134 -4.39 -2.57 -2.64
CA LEU A 134 -4.49 -3.43 -3.81
C LEU A 134 -3.71 -4.72 -3.55
N THR A 135 -4.37 -5.86 -3.72
CA THR A 135 -3.75 -7.16 -3.56
C THR A 135 -3.50 -7.80 -4.91
N LEU A 136 -2.27 -8.28 -5.12
CA LEU A 136 -1.77 -8.93 -6.32
C LEU A 136 -1.24 -10.33 -5.96
N ALA A 137 -1.50 -11.32 -6.81
CA ALA A 137 -0.73 -12.56 -6.81
C ALA A 137 0.43 -12.40 -7.81
N VAL A 138 1.67 -12.43 -7.33
CA VAL A 138 2.88 -12.15 -8.11
C VAL A 138 3.72 -13.42 -8.28
N ASP A 139 4.20 -13.67 -9.50
CA ASP A 139 5.29 -14.61 -9.76
C ASP A 139 6.63 -13.84 -9.75
N ARG A 140 7.47 -14.09 -8.74
CA ARG A 140 8.77 -13.41 -8.61
C ARG A 140 9.75 -13.75 -9.73
N ARG A 141 9.61 -14.90 -10.41
CA ARG A 141 10.51 -15.30 -11.50
C ARG A 141 10.22 -14.57 -12.79
N THR A 142 8.94 -14.37 -13.10
CA THR A 142 8.49 -13.76 -14.38
C THR A 142 8.06 -12.32 -14.22
N ARG A 143 7.85 -11.85 -12.99
CA ARG A 143 7.25 -10.55 -12.60
C ARG A 143 5.77 -10.40 -12.97
N ALA A 144 5.17 -11.42 -13.57
CA ALA A 144 3.75 -11.38 -13.91
C ALA A 144 2.90 -11.36 -12.63
N ALA A 145 1.85 -10.55 -12.64
CA ALA A 145 0.91 -10.46 -11.53
C ALA A 145 -0.54 -10.47 -11.98
N ARG A 146 -1.41 -10.93 -11.08
CA ARG A 146 -2.86 -10.83 -11.24
C ARG A 146 -3.47 -10.08 -10.07
N VAL A 147 -4.30 -9.08 -10.36
CA VAL A 147 -5.08 -8.38 -9.34
C VAL A 147 -6.09 -9.34 -8.72
N LEU A 148 -6.12 -9.40 -7.39
CA LEU A 148 -7.07 -10.19 -6.63
C LEU A 148 -8.20 -9.32 -6.10
N HIS A 149 -7.87 -8.27 -5.34
CA HIS A 149 -8.83 -7.43 -4.65
C HIS A 149 -8.36 -5.97 -4.56
N VAL A 150 -9.32 -5.06 -4.47
CA VAL A 150 -9.11 -3.64 -4.14
C VAL A 150 -9.98 -3.33 -2.93
N ILE A 151 -9.37 -2.90 -1.83
CA ILE A 151 -10.07 -2.53 -0.60
C ILE A 151 -9.82 -1.05 -0.31
N THR A 152 -10.89 -0.33 0.01
CA THR A 152 -10.82 1.10 0.37
C THR A 152 -11.57 1.34 1.66
N GLY A 153 -10.94 2.07 2.58
CA GLY A 153 -11.55 2.44 3.86
C GLY A 153 -12.53 3.60 3.73
N ARG A 154 -12.51 4.30 2.59
CA ARG A 154 -13.42 5.41 2.31
C ARG A 154 -14.82 4.88 1.97
N PRO A 155 -15.89 5.48 2.51
CA PRO A 155 -17.24 5.18 2.08
C PRO A 155 -17.33 5.31 0.55
N ALA A 156 -18.11 4.45 -0.10
CA ALA A 156 -18.50 4.68 -1.47
C ALA A 156 -19.17 6.06 -1.52
N THR A 157 -18.52 7.05 -2.14
CA THR A 157 -19.20 8.26 -2.52
C THR A 157 -20.26 7.81 -3.52
N LEU A 158 -21.52 7.76 -3.09
CA LEU A 158 -22.65 7.60 -4.00
C LEU A 158 -22.67 8.85 -4.88
N THR A 159 -21.87 8.86 -5.93
CA THR A 159 -22.11 9.76 -7.05
C THR A 159 -23.40 9.25 -7.65
N ARG A 160 -24.52 9.89 -7.33
CA ARG A 160 -25.72 9.75 -8.15
C ARG A 160 -25.26 10.04 -9.58
N ALA A 161 -25.34 9.05 -10.46
CA ALA A 161 -25.30 9.31 -11.88
C ALA A 161 -26.42 10.34 -12.12
N GLY A 162 -26.03 11.55 -12.49
CA GLY A 162 -26.96 12.62 -12.83
C GLY A 162 -27.89 12.13 -13.94
N ALA A 163 -29.14 12.59 -13.83
CA ALA A 163 -30.25 12.33 -14.72
C ALA A 163 -29.96 12.68 -16.19
#